data_AF-A0A7Y8V0P5-F1
#
_entry.id   AF-A0A7Y8V0P5-F1
#
_cell.length_a   1.000
_cell.length_b   1.000
_cell.length_c   1.000
_cell.angle_alpha   90.00
_cell.angle_beta   90.00
_cell.angle_gamma   90.00
#
_symmetry.space_group_name_H-M   'P 1'
#
loop_
_entity.id
_entity.type
_entity.pdbx_description
1 polymer ?
#
loop_
_entity_poly.entity_id
_entity_poly.type
_entity_poly.pdbx_seq_one_letter_code
_entity_poly.pdbx_strand_id
1 'polypeptide(L)' 'MTPRDRGTKKWTSIFLPEHTEQLQQLKSEMDYAFVQKPAIDAEQWSDFESKIQYAYRTGLDCEIRYWRNWTTDSACGVI' A
#
# COMPACT_ATOMS: atom_id res chain seq x y z
N MET A 1 -18.28 -10.55 39.42
CA MET A 1 -17.54 -9.62 38.55
C MET A 1 -16.16 -9.41 39.15
N THR A 2 -15.11 -9.92 38.49
CA THR A 2 -13.74 -9.97 39.03
C THR A 2 -13.06 -8.59 38.95
N PRO A 3 -12.05 -8.29 39.81
CA PRO A 3 -11.35 -7.00 39.82
C PRO A 3 -10.69 -6.62 38.49
N ARG A 4 -10.32 -7.61 37.67
CA ARG A 4 -9.79 -7.43 36.30
C ARG A 4 -10.76 -6.68 35.38
N ASP A 5 -12.06 -6.89 35.56
CA ASP A 5 -13.12 -6.32 34.71
C ASP A 5 -13.29 -4.80 34.92
N ARG A 6 -13.03 -4.32 36.14
CA ARG A 6 -13.11 -2.89 36.48
C ARG A 6 -11.99 -2.07 35.85
N GLY A 7 -10.79 -2.64 35.69
CA GLY A 7 -9.66 -1.97 35.06
C GLY A 7 -9.92 -1.69 33.58
N THR A 8 -10.34 -2.72 32.84
CA THR A 8 -10.66 -2.63 31.42
C THR A 8 -11.77 -1.62 31.15
N LYS A 9 -12.83 -1.63 31.97
CA LYS A 9 -13.98 -0.73 31.83
C LYS A 9 -13.66 0.75 32.08
N LYS A 10 -12.64 1.06 32.89
CA LYS A 10 -12.18 2.44 33.11
C LYS A 10 -11.36 2.97 31.93
N TRP A 11 -10.52 2.12 31.33
CA TRP A 11 -9.74 2.47 30.14
C TRP A 11 -10.63 2.67 28.91
N THR A 12 -11.64 1.80 28.72
CA THR A 12 -12.63 1.97 27.65
C THR A 12 -13.57 3.14 27.87
N SER A 13 -13.69 3.67 29.09
CA SER A 13 -14.50 4.86 29.39
C SER A 13 -13.77 6.19 29.12
N ILE A 14 -12.45 6.17 28.89
CA ILE A 14 -11.66 7.37 28.53
C ILE A 14 -11.80 7.68 27.05
N PHE A 15 -12.00 6.65 26.22
CA PHE A 15 -12.30 6.80 24.81
C PHE A 15 -13.81 6.75 24.61
N LEU A 16 -14.43 7.88 24.30
CA LEU A 16 -15.80 7.87 23.80
C LEU A 16 -15.87 7.00 22.53
N PRO A 17 -16.98 6.28 22.29
CA PRO A 17 -17.18 5.48 21.08
C PRO A 17 -16.89 6.29 19.81
N GLU A 18 -17.23 7.58 19.79
CA GLU A 18 -16.91 8.50 18.69
C GLU A 18 -15.42 8.58 18.37
N HIS A 19 -14.54 8.56 19.37
CA HIS A 19 -13.09 8.58 19.15
C HIS A 19 -12.56 7.26 18.59
N THR A 20 -13.17 6.13 18.97
CA THR A 20 -12.80 4.83 18.40
C THR A 20 -13.22 4.71 16.94
N GLU A 21 -14.37 5.27 16.57
CA GLU A 21 -14.85 5.36 15.19
C GLU A 21 -13.94 6.25 14.34
N GLN A 22 -13.53 7.41 14.85
CA GLN A 22 -12.59 8.31 14.18
C GLN A 22 -11.22 7.66 13.95
N LEU A 23 -10.68 6.95 14.94
CA LEU A 23 -9.42 6.23 14.79
C LEU A 23 -9.54 5.09 13.77
N GLN A 24 -10.68 4.42 13.71
CA GLN A 24 -10.91 3.35 12.75
C GLN A 24 -11.07 3.89 11.32
N GLN A 25 -11.76 5.01 11.14
CA GLN A 25 -11.85 5.73 9.86
C GLN A 25 -10.48 6.21 9.37
N LEU A 26 -9.70 6.87 10.22
CA LEU A 26 -8.34 7.30 9.92
C LEU A 26 -7.45 6.11 9.53
N LYS A 27 -7.54 5.01 10.28
CA LYS A 27 -6.78 3.80 9.97
C LYS A 27 -7.18 3.22 8.62
N SER A 28 -8.47 3.12 8.33
CA SER A 28 -8.96 2.64 7.04
C SER A 28 -8.50 3.55 5.90
N GLU A 29 -8.61 4.87 6.05
CA GLU A 29 -8.15 5.84 5.04
C GLU A 29 -6.64 5.70 4.76
N MET A 30 -5.83 5.51 5.80
CA MET A 30 -4.40 5.21 5.66
C MET A 30 -4.16 3.87 4.96
N ASP A 31 -4.87 2.81 5.35
CA ASP A 31 -4.73 1.47 4.74
C ASP A 31 -5.12 1.47 3.24
N TYR A 32 -6.16 2.23 2.87
CA TYR A 32 -6.58 2.41 1.47
C TYR A 32 -5.61 3.28 0.67
N ALA A 33 -4.98 4.27 1.30
CA ALA A 33 -4.01 5.14 0.65
C ALA A 33 -2.65 4.47 0.42
N PHE A 34 -2.29 3.45 1.22
CA PHE A 34 -0.99 2.80 1.14
C PHE A 34 -1.05 1.48 0.39
N VAL A 35 -0.63 1.51 -0.87
CA VAL A 35 -0.40 0.30 -1.66
C VAL A 35 0.78 -0.45 -1.07
N GLN A 36 0.62 -1.75 -0.77
CA GLN A 36 1.75 -2.57 -0.34
C GLN A 36 2.82 -2.65 -1.43
N LYS A 37 4.09 -2.61 -1.02
CA LYS A 37 5.21 -2.77 -1.94
C LYS A 37 5.08 -4.11 -2.66
N PRO A 38 5.08 -4.14 -4.01
CA PRO A 38 4.99 -5.39 -4.75
C PRO A 38 6.22 -6.25 -4.47
N ALA A 39 6.00 -7.54 -4.23
CA ALA A 39 7.04 -8.53 -4.20
C ALA A 39 7.35 -8.95 -5.64
N ILE A 40 8.57 -8.68 -6.10
CA ILE A 40 9.04 -9.02 -7.44
C ILE A 40 10.11 -10.11 -7.30
N ASP A 41 9.86 -11.26 -7.92
CA ASP A 41 10.81 -12.37 -7.95
C ASP A 41 11.81 -12.24 -9.12
N ALA A 42 12.86 -13.05 -9.12
CA ALA A 42 13.92 -13.01 -10.13
C ALA A 42 13.40 -13.30 -11.55
N GLU A 43 12.42 -14.19 -11.69
CA GLU A 43 11.78 -14.47 -12.98
C GLU A 43 11.07 -13.22 -13.52
N GLN A 44 10.32 -12.53 -12.66
CA GLN A 44 9.61 -11.30 -13.02
C GLN A 44 10.57 -10.17 -13.42
N TRP A 45 11.74 -10.08 -12.78
CA TRP A 45 12.78 -9.13 -13.19
C TRP A 45 13.30 -9.42 -14.60
N SER A 46 13.55 -10.69 -14.91
CA SER A 46 13.99 -11.12 -16.25
C SER A 46 12.94 -10.81 -17.32
N ASP A 47 11.66 -11.00 -17.00
CA ASP A 47 10.54 -10.64 -17.88
C ASP A 47 10.48 -9.14 -18.16
N PHE A 48 10.66 -8.30 -17.13
CA PHE A 48 10.68 -6.85 -17.31
C PHE A 48 11.85 -6.41 -18.20
N GLU A 49 13.05 -6.94 -17.96
CA GLU A 49 14.22 -6.61 -18.77
C GLU A 49 14.01 -7.03 -20.24
N SER A 50 13.49 -8.23 -20.48
CA SER A 50 13.22 -8.75 -21.82
C SER A 50 12.19 -7.88 -22.57
N LYS A 51 11.12 -7.46 -21.89
CA LYS A 51 10.08 -6.58 -22.47
C LYS A 51 10.62 -5.19 -22.80
N ILE A 52 11.42 -4.61 -21.90
CA ILE A 52 12.05 -3.30 -22.12
C ILE A 52 13.01 -3.37 -23.31
N GLN A 53 13.86 -4.41 -23.38
CA GLN A 53 14.77 -4.59 -24.52
C GLN A 53 14.03 -4.78 -25.84
N TYR A 54 12.90 -5.49 -25.83
CA TYR A 54 12.08 -5.67 -27.02
C TYR A 54 11.50 -4.33 -27.49
N ALA A 55 10.90 -3.56 -26.59
CA ALA A 55 10.33 -2.26 -26.92
C ALA A 55 11.38 -1.28 -27.43
N TYR A 56 12.56 -1.24 -26.80
CA TYR A 56 13.70 -0.43 -27.25
C TYR A 56 14.14 -0.76 -28.68
N ARG A 57 14.18 -2.05 -29.04
CA ARG A 57 14.56 -2.48 -30.40
C ARG A 57 13.51 -2.18 -31.45
N THR A 58 12.25 -2.07 -31.05
CA THR A 58 11.10 -1.87 -31.95
C THR A 58 10.62 -0.43 -31.99
N GLY A 59 11.11 0.43 -31.10
CA GLY A 59 10.68 1.83 -30.97
C GLY A 59 9.24 1.96 -30.50
N LEU A 60 8.77 1.01 -29.68
CA LEU A 60 7.40 1.01 -29.16
C LEU A 60 7.29 1.89 -27.91
N ASP A 61 6.09 2.40 -27.67
CA ASP A 61 5.78 3.06 -26.41
C ASP A 61 5.76 2.05 -25.26
N CYS A 62 6.25 2.48 -24.11
CA CYS A 62 6.27 1.70 -22.88
C CYS A 62 5.72 2.51 -21.72
N GLU A 63 4.91 1.85 -20.91
CA GLU A 63 4.48 2.34 -19.61
C GLU A 63 5.16 1.52 -18.51
N ILE A 64 5.98 2.19 -17.70
CA ILE A 64 6.63 1.58 -16.53
C ILE A 64 5.89 2.06 -15.28
N ARG A 65 5.24 1.12 -14.60
CA ARG A 65 4.66 1.36 -13.28
C ARG A 65 5.68 1.04 -12.19
N TYR A 66 5.89 1.99 -11.29
CA TYR A 66 6.83 1.85 -10.19
C TYR A 66 6.19 2.22 -8.86
N TRP A 67 6.59 1.51 -7.81
CA TRP A 67 6.13 1.76 -6.46
C TRP A 67 7.09 2.71 -5.75
N ARG A 68 6.58 3.82 -5.21
CA ARG A 68 7.36 4.79 -4.43
C ARG A 68 6.47 5.37 -3.34
N ASN A 69 7.02 5.54 -2.13
CA ASN A 69 6.32 6.20 -1.02
C ASN A 69 4.91 5.66 -0.77
N TRP A 70 4.73 4.33 -0.81
CA TRP A 70 3.44 3.68 -0.57
C TRP A 70 2.35 3.98 -1.61
N THR A 71 2.72 4.59 -2.74
CA THR A 71 1.85 4.78 -3.90
C THR A 71 2.47 4.13 -5.15
N THR A 72 1.63 3.85 -6.13
CA THR A 72 2.05 3.37 -7.46
C THR A 72 1.95 4.53 -8.43
N ASP A 73 3.06 4.88 -9.05
CA ASP A 73 3.15 5.91 -10.09
C ASP A 73 3.49 5.25 -11.43
N SER A 74 3.22 5.93 -12.55
CA SER A 74 3.56 5.43 -13.87
C SER A 74 4.29 6.47 -14.71
N ALA A 75 5.29 6.01 -15.46
CA ALA A 75 6.00 6.79 -16.45
C ALA A 75 5.75 6.18 -17.83
N CYS A 76 5.29 7.01 -18.78
CA CYS A 76 5.08 6.60 -20.16
C CYS A 76 6.05 7.33 -21.09
N GLY A 77 6.53 6.63 -22.11
CA GLY A 77 7.43 7.20 -23.10
C GLY A 77 7.81 6.20 -24.18
N VAL A 78 8.39 6.71 -25.26
CA VAL A 78 9.05 5.88 -26.29
C VAL A 78 10.49 5.70 -25.83
N ILE A 79 10.94 4.45 -25.74
CA ILE A 79 12.28 4.09 -25.25
C ILE A 79 13.15 3.68 -26.42
#